data_AF-A0A852TU60-F1
#
_entry.id   AF-A0A852TU60-F1
#
_cell.length_a   1.000
_cell.length_b   1.000
_cell.length_c   1.000
_cell.angle_alpha   90.00
_cell.angle_beta   90.00
_cell.angle_gamma   90.00
#
_symmetry.space_group_name_H-M   'P 1'
#
loop_
_entity.id
_entity.type
_entity.pdbx_description
1 polymer ?
#
loop_
_entity_poly.entity_id
_entity_poly.type
_entity_poly.pdbx_seq_one_letter_code
_entity_poly.pdbx_strand_id
1 'polypeptide(L)' 'MRPERVLREMREVGLTATEFGPEGFLPKEPEVAARVLDHHGLGAVGGFLFR' A
#
# COMPACT_ATOMS: atom_id res chain seq x y z
N MET A 1 4.84 -3.35 -12.21
CA MET A 1 4.32 -1.97 -12.20
C MET A 1 4.93 -1.25 -10.99
N ARG A 2 5.20 0.06 -11.05
CA ARG A 2 5.84 0.77 -9.93
C ARG A 2 4.80 1.05 -8.81
N PRO A 3 5.04 0.67 -7.54
CA PRO A 3 4.07 0.85 -6.45
C PRO A 3 3.53 2.28 -6.34
N GLU A 4 4.38 3.28 -6.53
CA GLU A 4 4.02 4.70 -6.41
C GLU A 4 2.95 5.11 -7.43
N ARG A 5 3.00 4.54 -8.64
CA ARG A 5 1.98 4.79 -9.67
C ARG A 5 0.63 4.25 -9.21
N VAL A 6 0.60 3.01 -8.73
CA VAL A 6 -0.63 2.33 -8.33
C VAL A 6 -1.26 3.03 -7.14
N LEU A 7 -0.49 3.32 -6.08
CA LEU A 7 -1.01 3.96 -4.88
C LEU A 7 -1.55 5.37 -5.16
N ARG A 8 -0.88 6.14 -6.04
CA ARG A 8 -1.41 7.42 -6.52
C ARG A 8 -2.74 7.25 -7.25
N GLU A 9 -2.81 6.32 -8.20
CA GLU A 9 -4.02 6.07 -9.00
C GLU A 9 -5.20 5.61 -8.13
N MET A 10 -4.95 4.79 -7.11
CA MET A 10 -5.95 4.39 -6.12
C MET A 10 -6.58 5.63 -5.46
N ARG A 11 -5.77 6.61 -5.06
CA ARG A 11 -6.31 7.85 -4.47
C ARG A 11 -7.08 8.69 -5.48
N GLU A 12 -6.57 8.80 -6.71
CA GLU A 12 -7.21 9.56 -7.79
C GLU A 12 -8.62 9.04 -8.10
N VAL A 13 -8.86 7.74 -7.95
CA VAL A 13 -10.19 7.15 -8.11
C VAL A 13 -11.01 7.08 -6.82
N GLY A 14 -10.53 7.70 -5.73
CA GLY A 14 -11.27 7.87 -4.48
C GLY A 14 -11.12 6.74 -3.45
N LEU A 15 -10.21 5.78 -3.67
CA LEU A 15 -9.91 4.77 -2.66
C LEU A 15 -9.13 5.40 -1.50
N THR A 16 -9.38 4.89 -0.29
CA THR A 16 -8.77 5.36 0.96
C THR A 16 -8.01 4.26 1.69
N ALA A 17 -8.00 3.03 1.15
CA ALA A 17 -7.24 1.92 1.72
C ALA A 17 -6.92 0.87 0.66
N THR A 18 -5.92 0.02 0.96
CA THR A 18 -5.45 -1.07 0.09
C THR A 18 -5.10 -2.32 0.89
N GLU A 19 -5.11 -3.47 0.23
CA GLU A 19 -4.37 -4.64 0.70
C GLU A 19 -2.87 -4.47 0.43
N PHE A 20 -2.01 -5.26 1.08
CA PHE A 20 -0.54 -5.12 0.97
C PHE A 20 0.03 -5.41 -0.44
N GLY A 21 -0.75 -6.05 -1.32
CA GLY A 21 -0.31 -6.42 -2.66
C GLY A 21 0.66 -7.62 -2.65
N PRO A 22 1.32 -7.91 -3.79
CA PRO A 22 2.26 -9.03 -3.90
C PRO A 22 3.53 -8.80 -3.07
N GLU A 23 4.31 -9.86 -2.85
CA GLU A 23 5.60 -9.75 -2.15
C GLU A 23 6.51 -8.70 -2.81
N GLY A 24 7.08 -7.82 -1.98
CA GLY A 24 7.95 -6.73 -2.42
C GLY A 24 7.21 -5.50 -2.99
N PHE A 25 5.88 -5.49 -3.01
CA PHE A 25 5.11 -4.31 -3.43
C PHE A 25 5.20 -3.17 -2.43
N LEU A 26 5.17 -3.50 -1.14
CA LEU A 26 5.43 -2.57 -0.03
C LEU A 26 6.74 -2.95 0.69
N PRO A 27 7.34 -2.00 1.42
CA PRO A 27 8.43 -2.27 2.36
C PRO A 27 8.06 -3.39 3.35
N LYS A 28 9.06 -4.17 3.78
CA LYS A 28 8.85 -5.28 4.74
C LYS A 28 8.63 -4.77 6.15
N GLU A 29 9.26 -3.65 6.50
CA GLU A 29 9.15 -3.00 7.79
C GLU A 29 7.75 -2.36 7.93
N PRO A 30 6.91 -2.82 8.88
CA PRO A 30 5.51 -2.37 8.99
C PRO A 30 5.36 -0.85 9.11
N GLU A 31 6.22 -0.20 9.87
CA GLU A 31 6.20 1.24 10.08
C GLU A 31 6.56 2.01 8.80
N VAL A 32 7.44 1.45 7.97
CA VAL A 32 7.82 2.04 6.69
C VAL A 32 6.69 1.86 5.69
N ALA A 33 6.07 0.67 5.63
CA ALA A 33 4.89 0.42 4.81
C ALA A 33 3.73 1.36 5.18
N ALA A 34 3.45 1.53 6.47
CA ALA A 34 2.42 2.45 6.95
C ALA A 34 2.69 3.90 6.51
N ARG A 35 3.94 4.37 6.58
CA ARG A 35 4.33 5.71 6.11
C ARG A 35 4.17 5.88 4.60
N VAL A 36 4.47 4.85 3.82
CA VAL A 36 4.25 4.87 2.36
C VAL A 36 2.76 4.99 2.05
N LEU A 37 1.92 4.20 2.72
CA LEU A 37 0.48 4.27 2.52
C LEU A 37 -0.10 5.62 2.95
N ASP A 38 0.33 6.14 4.11
CA ASP A 38 -0.09 7.46 4.63
C ASP A 38 0.33 8.60 3.69
N HIS A 39 1.54 8.56 3.13
CA HIS A 39 1.99 9.52 2.12
C HIS A 39 1.06 9.58 0.90
N HIS A 40 0.48 8.44 0.54
CA HIS A 40 -0.51 8.33 -0.53
C HIS A 40 -1.95 8.51 -0.04
N GLY A 41 -2.20 8.88 1.22
CA GLY A 41 -3.56 9.02 1.77
C GLY A 41 -4.36 7.72 1.81
N LEU A 42 -3.65 6.59 1.97
CA LEU A 42 -4.22 5.25 2.03
C LEU A 42 -3.98 4.63 3.41
N GLY A 43 -4.94 3.87 3.91
CA GLY A 43 -4.76 2.91 5.00
C GLY A 43 -4.45 1.51 4.49
N ALA A 44 -4.01 0.63 5.40
CA ALA A 44 -3.96 -0.81 5.14
C ALA A 44 -5.28 -1.46 5.61
N VAL A 45 -5.95 -2.20 4.74
CA VAL A 45 -7.10 -3.06 5.12
C VAL A 45 -6.62 -4.38 5.74
N GLY A 46 -5.40 -4.79 5.38
CA GLY A 46 -4.78 -6.04 5.79
C GLY A 46 -4.13 -6.75 4.60
N GLY A 47 -3.49 -7.88 4.85
CA GLY A 47 -3.00 -8.75 3.80
C GLY A 47 -2.43 -10.03 4.40
N PHE A 48 -2.72 -11.15 3.77
CA PHE A 48 -2.27 -12.45 4.24
C PHE A 48 -0.82 -12.66 3.82
N LEU A 49 0.11 -12.51 4.75
CA LEU A 49 1.47 -12.98 4.59
C LEU A 49 1.47 -14.48 4.96
N PHE A 50 1.32 -15.36 3.98
CA PHE A 50 1.60 -16.78 4.19
C PHE A 50 3.11 -16.92 4.42
N ARG A 51 3.49 -17.38 5.61
CA ARG A 51 4.85 -17.83 5.90
C ARG A 51 4.95 -19.33 5.66
#